data_AF-A0A7J6GYS9-F1
#
_entry.id   AF-A0A7J6GYS9-F1
#
_cell.length_a   1.000
_cell.length_b   1.000
_cell.length_c   1.000
_cell.angle_alpha   90.00
_cell.angle_beta   90.00
_cell.angle_gamma   90.00
#
_symmetry.space_group_name_H-M   'P 1'
#
loop_
_entity.id
_entity.type
_entity.pdbx_description
1 polymer ?
#
loop_
_entity_poly.entity_id
_entity_poly.type
_entity_poly.pdbx_seq_one_letter_code
_entity_poly.pdbx_strand_id
1 'polypeptide(L)'
;MAGTVITVQNSDVAKMVMNGFYRFQIWISINKPVWPGYLLPCGGAKKWIACKYEELSFMCFRCGRIGHSQKECSSEFKEITGEGGKQAKAYGTWLKVDNAIRDGFHEEGHNTRKEIQLEATEK
;
A
#
# COMPACT_ATOMS: atom_id res chain seq x y z
N MET A 1 -1.00 9.17 10.37
CA MET A 1 -1.10 8.06 11.35
C MET A 1 0.31 7.82 11.87
N ALA A 2 0.54 7.80 13.18
CA ALA A 2 1.85 7.44 13.75
C ALA A 2 1.73 6.00 14.26
N GLY A 3 2.13 5.03 13.43
CA GLY A 3 2.36 3.65 13.89
C GLY A 3 3.75 3.55 14.50
N THR A 4 3.98 2.58 15.38
CA THR A 4 5.32 2.32 15.92
C THR A 4 5.94 1.15 15.18
N VAL A 5 7.15 1.32 14.66
CA VAL A 5 7.89 0.21 14.06
C VAL A 5 8.34 -0.74 15.16
N ILE A 6 7.96 -2.01 15.03
CA ILE A 6 8.34 -3.08 15.94
C ILE A 6 9.65 -3.68 15.45
N THR A 7 9.66 -4.10 14.19
CA THR A 7 10.79 -4.81 13.58
C THR A 7 10.94 -4.34 12.15
N VAL A 8 12.18 -4.04 11.76
CA VAL A 8 12.58 -3.90 10.35
C VAL A 8 13.17 -5.23 9.93
N GLN A 9 12.80 -5.74 8.75
CA GLN A 9 13.44 -6.94 8.21
C GLN A 9 14.97 -6.76 8.20
N ASN A 10 15.69 -7.63 8.91
CA ASN A 10 17.15 -7.63 8.93
C ASN A 10 17.65 -8.50 7.77
N SER A 11 17.85 -7.87 6.62
CA SER A 11 18.42 -8.47 5.42
C SER A 11 19.54 -7.58 4.90
N ASP A 12 20.51 -8.18 4.22
CA ASP A 12 21.52 -7.42 3.48
C ASP A 12 20.83 -6.50 2.47
N VAL A 13 21.26 -5.24 2.37
CA VAL A 13 20.70 -4.24 1.42
C VAL A 13 20.69 -4.79 -0.01
N ALA A 14 21.72 -5.56 -0.40
CA ALA A 14 21.77 -6.22 -1.70
C ALA A 14 20.60 -7.20 -1.92
N LYS A 15 20.26 -8.02 -0.93
CA LYS A 15 19.10 -8.94 -0.99
C LYS A 15 17.77 -8.16 -1.02
N MET A 16 17.69 -7.04 -0.30
CA MET A 16 16.51 -6.17 -0.32
C MET A 16 16.28 -5.56 -1.71
N VAL A 17 17.35 -5.07 -2.35
CA VAL A 17 17.30 -4.51 -3.71
C VAL A 17 16.90 -5.58 -4.73
N MET A 18 17.43 -6.80 -4.61
CA MET A 18 17.06 -7.92 -5.48
C MET A 18 15.59 -8.32 -5.35
N ASN A 19 15.03 -8.29 -4.13
CA ASN A 19 13.64 -8.66 -3.88
C ASN A 19 12.65 -7.54 -4.26
N GLY A 20 13.11 -6.29 -4.37
CA GLY A 20 12.29 -5.15 -4.79
C GLY A 20 11.25 -4.68 -3.77
N PHE A 21 11.30 -5.15 -2.52
CA PHE A 21 10.40 -4.70 -1.45
C PHE A 21 11.09 -4.72 -0.07
N TYR A 22 10.54 -3.93 0.85
CA TYR A 22 10.91 -3.92 2.26
C TYR A 22 9.75 -4.44 3.11
N ARG A 23 10.05 -5.23 4.14
CA ARG A 23 9.05 -5.70 5.11
C ARG A 23 9.30 -5.07 6.48
N PHE A 24 8.22 -4.63 7.10
CA PHE A 24 8.22 -4.04 8.43
C PHE A 24 7.08 -4.63 9.23
N GLN A 25 7.35 -4.95 10.50
CA GLN A 25 6.31 -5.19 11.48
C GLN A 25 6.03 -3.89 12.22
N ILE A 26 4.78 -3.46 12.24
CA ILE A 26 4.38 -2.18 12.81
C ILE A 26 3.14 -2.37 13.69
N TRP A 27 3.07 -1.60 14.77
CA TRP A 27 1.82 -1.37 15.48
C TRP A 27 1.02 -0.30 14.76
N ILE A 28 -0.20 -0.64 14.33
CA ILE A 28 -1.15 0.32 13.74
C ILE A 28 -2.38 0.46 14.63
N SER A 29 -2.92 1.68 14.69
CA SER A 29 -4.22 1.90 15.32
C SER A 29 -5.33 1.48 14.37
N ILE A 30 -6.15 0.49 14.75
CA ILE A 30 -7.28 0.01 13.93
C ILE A 30 -8.36 1.07 13.65
N ASN A 31 -8.46 2.07 14.53
CA ASN A 31 -9.40 3.20 14.41
C ASN A 31 -8.99 4.21 13.34
N LYS A 32 -7.75 4.11 12.83
CA LYS A 32 -7.23 4.99 11.80
C LYS A 32 -7.11 4.21 10.49
N PRO A 33 -7.33 4.88 9.35
CA PRO A 33 -7.19 4.21 8.06
C PRO A 33 -5.75 3.79 7.82
N VAL A 34 -5.56 2.60 7.23
CA VAL A 34 -4.24 2.13 6.83
C VAL A 34 -3.66 3.01 5.72
N TRP A 35 -2.34 2.96 5.53
CA TRP A 35 -1.68 3.70 4.47
C TRP A 35 -1.74 2.93 3.15
N PRO A 36 -2.28 3.53 2.08
CA PRO A 36 -2.27 2.89 0.77
C PRO A 36 -0.87 2.89 0.12
N GLY A 37 0.00 3.78 0.58
CA GLY A 37 1.35 4.00 0.09
C GLY A 37 1.89 5.35 0.60
N TYR A 38 3.11 5.68 0.20
CA TYR A 38 3.75 6.94 0.55
C TYR A 38 4.62 7.46 -0.61
N LEU A 39 4.80 8.78 -0.70
CA LEU A 39 5.68 9.40 -1.67
C LEU A 39 7.10 9.51 -1.13
N LEU A 40 7.99 8.71 -1.69
CA LEU A 40 9.40 8.76 -1.36
C LEU A 40 10.13 9.75 -2.29
N PRO A 41 10.79 10.79 -1.75
CA PRO A 41 11.68 11.63 -2.54
C PRO A 41 12.89 10.80 -2.99
N CYS A 42 13.14 10.75 -4.29
CA CYS A 42 14.23 10.01 -4.90
C CYS A 42 14.88 10.87 -5.99
N GLY A 43 16.06 11.43 -5.70
CA GLY A 43 16.89 12.11 -6.70
C GLY A 43 16.21 13.28 -7.43
N GLY A 44 15.33 14.02 -6.77
CA GLY A 44 14.62 15.17 -7.35
C GLY A 44 13.23 14.86 -7.92
N ALA A 45 12.83 13.58 -8.00
CA ALA A 45 11.46 13.17 -8.27
C ALA A 45 10.81 12.60 -7.00
N LYS A 46 9.47 12.52 -6.93
CA LYS A 46 8.81 11.70 -5.91
C LYS A 46 8.30 10.42 -6.57
N LYS A 47 8.52 9.31 -5.89
CA LYS A 47 8.05 8.00 -6.32
C LYS A 47 6.99 7.50 -5.36
N TRP A 48 5.83 7.12 -5.89
CA TRP A 48 4.80 6.45 -5.09
C TRP A 48 5.25 5.03 -4.76
N ILE A 49 5.40 4.75 -3.47
CA ILE A 49 5.69 3.43 -2.95
C ILE A 49 4.40 2.86 -2.38
N ALA A 50 3.82 1.88 -3.08
CA ALA A 50 2.61 1.22 -2.63
C ALA A 50 2.90 0.33 -1.41
N CYS A 51 2.08 0.45 -0.37
CA CYS A 51 2.13 -0.45 0.77
C CYS A 51 1.32 -1.71 0.47
N LYS A 52 1.81 -2.86 0.93
CA LYS A 52 1.04 -4.10 1.00
C LYS A 52 1.08 -4.62 2.43
N TYR A 53 -0.01 -5.21 2.87
CA TYR A 53 -0.20 -5.73 4.20
C TYR A 53 -0.36 -7.25 4.15
N GLU A 54 0.45 -7.94 4.96
CA GLU A 54 0.26 -9.36 5.28
C GLU A 54 -0.87 -9.47 6.33
N GLU A 55 -1.67 -10.54 6.26
CA GLU A 55 -2.75 -10.83 7.23
C GLU A 55 -3.80 -9.71 7.42
N LEU A 56 -4.10 -8.97 6.35
CA LEU A 56 -5.08 -7.89 6.35
C LEU A 56 -6.53 -8.41 6.31
N SER A 57 -6.94 -9.01 7.43
CA SER A 57 -8.29 -9.53 7.62
C SER A 57 -9.24 -8.41 8.02
N PHE A 58 -10.43 -8.39 7.40
CA PHE A 58 -11.55 -7.51 7.77
C PHE A 58 -11.29 -5.99 7.68
N MET A 59 -10.63 -5.55 6.61
CA MET A 59 -10.46 -4.13 6.27
C MET A 59 -11.55 -3.62 5.30
N CYS A 60 -12.06 -2.41 5.54
CA CYS A 60 -13.03 -1.73 4.71
C CYS A 60 -12.34 -0.97 3.56
N PHE A 61 -12.59 -1.35 2.30
CA PHE A 61 -12.03 -0.67 1.11
C PHE A 61 -12.66 0.68 0.77
N ARG A 62 -13.63 1.15 1.55
CA ARG A 62 -14.22 2.48 1.39
C ARG A 62 -13.46 3.51 2.22
N CYS A 63 -13.21 3.21 3.50
CA CYS A 63 -12.58 4.15 4.43
C CYS A 63 -11.17 3.74 4.90
N GLY A 64 -10.71 2.52 4.60
CA GLY A 64 -9.38 2.02 4.94
C GLY A 64 -9.20 1.54 6.38
N ARG A 65 -10.26 1.50 7.21
CA ARG A 65 -10.19 1.03 8.61
C ARG A 65 -10.47 -0.47 8.73
N ILE A 66 -9.95 -1.07 9.78
CA ILE A 66 -10.18 -2.49 10.13
C ILE A 66 -11.38 -2.57 11.08
N GLY A 67 -12.21 -3.61 10.95
CA GLY A 67 -13.29 -3.91 11.90
C GLY A 67 -14.71 -3.77 11.38
N HIS A 68 -14.91 -3.49 10.08
CA HIS A 68 -16.25 -3.48 9.47
C HIS A 68 -16.17 -3.72 7.97
N SER A 69 -17.29 -4.14 7.36
CA SER A 69 -17.38 -4.30 5.92
C SER A 69 -17.68 -2.99 5.20
N GLN A 70 -17.40 -2.94 3.90
CA GLN A 70 -17.75 -1.79 3.06
C GLN A 70 -19.26 -1.51 3.00
N LYS A 71 -20.11 -2.53 3.23
CA LYS A 71 -21.58 -2.40 3.19
C LYS A 71 -22.12 -1.67 4.42
N GLU A 72 -21.47 -1.85 5.55
CA GLU A 72 -21.83 -1.23 6.84
C GLU A 72 -21.18 0.15 7.02
N CYS A 73 -20.32 0.54 6.08
CA CYS A 73 -19.56 1.78 6.17
C CYS A 73 -20.35 2.95 5.61
N SER A 74 -20.62 3.94 6.46
CA SER A 74 -21.29 5.20 6.11
C SER A 74 -20.34 6.30 5.63
N SER A 75 -19.04 6.02 5.48
CA SER A 75 -18.06 7.00 5.01
C SER A 75 -18.06 7.14 3.48
N GLU A 76 -17.54 8.26 2.99
CA GLU A 76 -17.23 8.39 1.57
C GLU A 76 -16.04 7.51 1.17
N PHE A 77 -15.95 7.18 -0.13
CA PHE A 77 -14.76 6.51 -0.65
C PHE A 77 -13.56 7.43 -0.49
N LYS A 78 -12.49 6.90 0.09
CA LYS A 78 -11.21 7.60 0.11
C LYS A 78 -10.57 7.50 -1.26
N GLU A 79 -10.19 8.65 -1.78
CA GLU A 79 -9.54 8.79 -3.07
C GLU A 79 -8.16 9.41 -2.89
N ILE A 80 -7.23 8.96 -3.73
CA ILE A 80 -5.92 9.55 -3.91
C ILE A 80 -5.91 10.23 -5.28
N THR A 81 -5.41 11.46 -5.31
CA THR A 81 -5.23 12.20 -6.56
C THR A 81 -3.82 11.95 -7.05
N GLY A 82 -3.68 11.53 -8.31
CA GLY A 82 -2.38 11.37 -8.95
C GLY A 82 -1.94 12.58 -9.75
N GLU A 83 -0.78 12.45 -10.40
CA GLU A 83 -0.29 13.45 -11.33
C GLU A 83 -1.32 13.68 -12.46
N GLY A 84 -1.64 14.95 -12.71
CA GLY A 84 -2.65 15.35 -13.70
C GLY A 84 -4.10 15.33 -13.20
N GLY A 85 -4.34 15.30 -11.88
CA GLY A 85 -5.68 15.45 -11.29
C GLY A 85 -6.57 14.21 -11.38
N LYS A 86 -6.01 13.08 -11.79
CA LYS A 86 -6.74 11.80 -11.88
C LYS A 86 -7.02 11.28 -10.48
N GLN A 87 -8.30 11.09 -10.17
CA GLN A 87 -8.72 10.48 -8.92
C GLN A 87 -8.74 8.95 -9.06
N ALA A 88 -8.18 8.28 -8.07
CA ALA A 88 -8.22 6.84 -7.94
C ALA A 88 -8.63 6.46 -6.52
N LYS A 89 -9.29 5.32 -6.35
CA LYS A 89 -9.60 4.79 -5.02
C LYS A 89 -8.31 4.55 -4.24
N ALA A 90 -8.27 5.02 -3.00
CA ALA A 90 -7.14 4.83 -2.10
C ALA A 90 -6.98 3.36 -1.70
N TYR A 91 -8.09 2.63 -1.57
CA TYR A 91 -8.10 1.26 -1.03
C TYR A 91 -8.72 0.25 -2.00
N GLY A 92 -8.15 -0.96 -1.98
CA GLY A 92 -8.69 -2.11 -2.72
C GLY A 92 -7.82 -3.35 -2.53
N THR A 93 -8.10 -4.38 -3.33
CA THR A 93 -7.48 -5.71 -3.22
C THR A 93 -5.97 -5.69 -3.38
N TRP A 94 -5.40 -4.70 -4.08
CA TRP A 94 -3.95 -4.53 -4.27
C TRP A 94 -3.17 -4.27 -2.97
N LEU A 95 -3.86 -3.90 -1.87
CA LEU A 95 -3.26 -3.72 -0.55
C LEU A 95 -2.95 -5.05 0.14
N LYS A 96 -3.53 -6.15 -0.31
CA LYS A 96 -3.21 -7.47 0.23
C LYS A 96 -1.98 -8.00 -0.50
N VAL A 97 -1.05 -8.56 0.26
CA VAL A 97 0.00 -9.39 -0.34
C VAL A 97 -0.69 -10.62 -0.94
N ASP A 98 -0.46 -10.85 -2.23
CA ASP A 98 -0.86 -12.09 -2.85
C ASP A 98 0.12 -13.17 -2.36
N ASN A 99 -0.40 -14.17 -1.66
CA ASN A 99 0.42 -15.23 -1.06
C ASN A 99 1.11 -16.11 -2.12
N ALA A 100 0.89 -15.91 -3.43
CA ALA A 100 1.62 -16.58 -4.49
C ALA A 100 3.12 -16.19 -4.54
N ILE A 101 3.55 -15.08 -3.94
CA ILE A 101 4.98 -14.69 -3.85
C ILE A 101 5.69 -15.37 -2.66
N ARG A 102 5.31 -16.63 -2.36
CA ARG A 102 6.01 -17.47 -1.37
C ARG A 102 6.89 -18.54 -2.01
N ASP A 103 6.70 -18.80 -3.29
CA ASP A 103 7.54 -19.73 -4.06
C ASP A 103 7.99 -19.04 -5.34
N GLY A 104 9.18 -19.41 -5.83
CA GLY A 104 9.98 -18.64 -6.78
C GLY A 104 9.27 -18.20 -8.07
N PHE A 105 9.85 -17.17 -8.68
CA PHE A 105 9.71 -16.76 -10.09
C PHE A 105 8.46 -17.25 -10.83
N HIS A 106 7.48 -16.35 -10.99
CA HIS A 106 6.60 -16.35 -12.15
C HIS A 106 6.45 -14.93 -12.66
N GLU A 107 7.19 -14.61 -13.72
CA GLU A 107 6.77 -13.57 -14.65
C GLU A 107 5.53 -14.06 -15.42
N GLU A 108 4.72 -13.10 -15.81
CA GLU A 108 3.59 -13.18 -16.74
C GLU A 108 2.21 -13.54 -16.17
N GLY A 109 1.57 -12.48 -15.65
CA GLY A 109 0.13 -12.31 -15.68
C GLY A 109 -0.18 -10.88 -16.11
N HIS A 110 -0.31 -10.68 -17.42
CA HIS A 110 -0.67 -9.41 -18.07
C HIS A 110 -1.75 -8.63 -17.29
N ASN A 111 -1.34 -7.56 -16.63
CA ASN A 111 -2.16 -6.37 -16.55
C ASN A 111 -1.27 -5.20 -16.93
N THR A 112 -1.49 -4.69 -18.12
CA THR A 112 -0.94 -3.47 -18.71
C THR A 112 -1.35 -2.25 -17.88
N ARG A 113 -0.94 -2.22 -16.62
CA ARG A 113 -1.07 -1.04 -15.78
C ARG A 113 0.17 -0.22 -16.02
N LYS A 114 0.11 0.62 -17.06
CA LYS A 114 0.93 1.84 -17.18
C LYS A 114 1.12 2.37 -15.76
N GLU A 115 2.37 2.49 -15.33
CA GLU A 115 2.73 3.14 -14.07
C GLU A 115 2.04 4.51 -14.06
N ILE A 116 0.87 4.58 -13.42
CA ILE A 116 0.29 5.87 -13.07
C ILE A 116 1.09 6.25 -11.83
N GLN A 117 2.12 7.07 -12.01
CA GLN A 117 2.77 7.79 -10.92
C GLN A 117 1.68 8.61 -10.23
N LEU A 118 1.21 8.10 -9.10
CA LEU A 118 0.21 8.77 -8.28
C LEU A 118 0.96 9.61 -7.24
N GLU A 119 1.33 10.84 -7.60
CA GLU A 119 1.78 11.83 -6.63
C GLU A 119 0.57 12.41 -5.87
N ALA A 120 0.25 11.82 -4.71
CA ALA A 120 -0.74 12.36 -3.81
C ALA A 120 -0.28 13.71 -3.22
N THR A 121 -1.06 14.76 -3.46
CA THR A 121 -0.99 16.04 -2.76
C THR A 121 -2.05 16.04 -1.66
N GLU A 122 -1.62 16.10 -0.40
CA GLU A 122 -2.52 16.29 0.75
C GLU A 122 -3.01 17.75 0.76
N LYS A 123 -4.34 17.97 0.79
CA LYS A 123 -4.96 19.24 1.14
C LYS A 123 -5.37 19.23 2.60
#